data_AF-A0A0G1XWE5-F1
#
_entry.id   AF-A0A0G1XWE5-F1
#
_cell.length_a   1.000
_cell.length_b   1.000
_cell.length_c   1.000
_cell.angle_alpha   90.00
_cell.angle_beta   90.00
_cell.angle_gamma   90.00
#
_symmetry.space_group_name_H-M   'P 1'
#
loop_
_entity.id
_entity.type
_entity.pdbx_description
1 polymer ?
#
loop_
_entity_poly.entity_id
_entity_poly.type
_entity_poly.pdbx_seq_one_letter_code
_entity_poly.pdbx_strand_id
1 'polypeptide(L)'
;MWSTGLTVRCTLALTGFIAAVFASPWVVLIVMGLLALRWRAWEVLVIGLWMDFLWLPGAFFSSLPLFTFAAIALVWGFEPLRREFLTP
;
A
#
# COMPACT_ATOMS: atom_id res chain seq x y z
N MET A 1 21.28 9.90 -8.30
CA MET A 1 19.82 10.07 -8.50
C MET A 1 18.98 8.82 -8.21
N TRP A 2 19.57 7.63 -8.04
CA TRP A 2 18.83 6.40 -7.67
C TRP A 2 18.56 6.23 -6.17
N SER A 3 19.41 6.80 -5.31
CA SER A 3 19.32 6.62 -3.85
C SER A 3 18.12 7.33 -3.22
N THR A 4 17.78 8.53 -3.68
CA THR A 4 16.67 9.32 -3.13
C THR A 4 15.31 8.65 -3.32
N GLY A 5 15.07 8.01 -4.47
CA GLY A 5 13.82 7.30 -4.73
C GLY A 5 13.62 6.08 -3.82
N LEU A 6 14.69 5.32 -3.56
CA LEU A 6 14.64 4.17 -2.66
C LEU A 6 14.39 4.61 -1.21
N THR A 7 15.07 5.66 -0.73
CA THR A 7 14.86 6.19 0.62
C THR A 7 13.44 6.68 0.84
N VAL A 8 12.85 7.41 -0.12
CA VAL A 8 11.46 7.87 0.00
C VAL A 8 10.48 6.69 -0.02
N ARG A 9 10.72 5.69 -0.86
CA ARG A 9 9.90 4.46 -0.90
C ARG A 9 9.95 3.72 0.44
N CYS A 10 11.14 3.50 1.00
CA CYS A 10 11.29 2.81 2.29
C CYS A 10 10.67 3.60 3.45
N THR A 11 10.85 4.92 3.50
CA THR A 11 10.26 5.76 4.55
C THR A 11 8.74 5.78 4.49
N LEU A 12 8.14 5.85 3.30
CA LEU A 12 6.69 5.76 3.13
C LEU A 12 6.16 4.35 3.47
N ALA A 13 6.88 3.30 3.08
CA ALA A 13 6.50 1.93 3.44
C ALA A 13 6.50 1.72 4.96
N LEU A 14 7.59 2.14 5.64
CA LEU A 14 7.67 2.11 7.10
C LEU A 14 6.58 2.95 7.76
N THR A 15 6.30 4.13 7.21
CA THR A 15 5.20 4.99 7.68
C THR A 15 3.87 4.26 7.56
N GLY A 16 3.61 3.55 6.46
CA GLY A 16 2.41 2.74 6.27
C GLY A 16 2.27 1.62 7.30
N PHE A 17 3.37 0.92 7.61
CA PHE A 17 3.39 -0.12 8.66
C PHE A 17 3.13 0.44 10.06
N ILE A 18 3.76 1.56 10.40
CA ILE A 18 3.57 2.21 11.71
C ILE A 18 2.15 2.76 11.82
N ALA A 19 1.66 3.43 10.77
CA ALA A 19 0.31 3.95 10.71
C ALA A 19 -0.75 2.85 10.84
N ALA A 20 -0.48 1.64 10.35
CA ALA A 20 -1.39 0.50 10.50
C ALA A 20 -1.68 0.13 11.96
N VAL A 21 -0.73 0.40 12.87
CA VAL A 21 -0.87 0.11 14.30
C VAL A 21 -1.44 1.30 15.07
N PHE A 22 -0.98 2.52 14.76
CA PHE A 22 -1.26 3.71 15.57
C PHE A 22 -2.32 4.65 14.99
N ALA A 23 -2.61 4.56 13.70
CA ALA A 23 -3.52 5.48 13.00
C ALA A 23 -4.79 4.79 12.51
N SER A 24 -5.72 5.58 11.99
CA SER A 24 -6.96 5.08 11.40
C SER A 24 -6.68 4.32 10.08
N PRO A 25 -7.44 3.26 9.74
CA PRO A 25 -7.27 2.50 8.50
C PRO A 25 -7.32 3.35 7.23
N TRP A 26 -8.11 4.43 7.25
CA TRP A 26 -8.21 5.37 6.15
C TRP A 26 -6.90 6.09 5.87
N VAL A 27 -6.13 6.41 6.92
CA VAL A 27 -4.80 7.05 6.78
C VAL A 27 -3.84 6.09 6.09
N VAL A 28 -3.88 4.81 6.46
CA VAL A 28 -3.03 3.77 5.87
C VAL A 28 -3.36 3.58 4.39
N LEU A 29 -4.65 3.58 4.03
CA LEU A 29 -5.09 3.50 2.63
C LEU A 29 -4.59 4.68 1.80
N ILE A 30 -4.57 5.89 2.35
CA ILE A 30 -4.00 7.06 1.66
C ILE A 30 -2.50 6.86 1.43
N VAL A 31 -1.75 6.42 2.45
CA VAL A 31 -0.31 6.16 2.33
C VAL A 31 -0.03 5.06 1.30
N MET A 32 -0.81 3.98 1.32
CA MET A 32 -0.77 2.91 0.32
C MET A 32 -1.04 3.44 -1.09
N GLY A 33 -2.04 4.31 -1.24
CA GLY A 33 -2.37 4.96 -2.51
C GLY A 33 -1.24 5.83 -3.03
N LEU A 34 -0.61 6.65 -2.18
CA LEU A 34 0.54 7.48 -2.56
C LEU A 34 1.76 6.63 -2.97
N LEU A 35 2.03 5.55 -2.21
CA LEU A 35 3.12 4.62 -2.52
C LEU A 35 2.88 3.91 -3.86
N ALA A 36 1.65 3.41 -4.07
CA ALA A 36 1.23 2.76 -5.31
C ALA A 36 1.21 3.74 -6.49
N LEU A 37 0.83 5.01 -6.30
CA LEU A 37 0.78 5.96 -7.41
C LEU A 37 2.18 6.20 -7.97
N ARG A 38 3.18 6.37 -7.10
CA ARG A 38 4.53 6.78 -7.52
C ARG A 38 5.41 5.60 -7.97
N TRP A 39 5.26 4.43 -7.35
CA TRP A 39 6.04 3.22 -7.64
C TRP A 39 5.16 2.00 -7.78
N ARG A 40 5.61 1.00 -8.56
CA ARG A 40 5.03 -0.35 -8.52
C ARG A 40 5.48 -1.07 -7.24
N ALA A 41 4.96 -0.60 -6.12
CA ALA A 41 5.36 -1.00 -4.79
C ALA A 41 4.57 -2.24 -4.35
N TRP A 42 5.23 -3.40 -4.36
CA TRP A 42 4.71 -4.64 -3.78
C TRP A 42 4.54 -4.54 -2.26
N GLU A 43 5.22 -3.59 -1.62
CA GLU A 43 5.07 -3.28 -0.20
C GLU A 43 3.63 -2.92 0.16
N VAL A 44 2.87 -2.34 -0.78
CA VAL A 44 1.44 -2.05 -0.58
C VAL A 44 0.65 -3.34 -0.31
N LEU A 45 1.00 -4.46 -0.95
CA LEU A 45 0.36 -5.75 -0.69
C LEU A 45 0.70 -6.27 0.70
N VAL A 46 1.95 -6.10 1.14
CA VAL A 46 2.36 -6.52 2.49
C VAL A 46 1.66 -5.67 3.55
N ILE A 47 1.52 -4.36 3.33
CA ILE A 47 0.76 -3.47 4.21
C ILE A 47 -0.73 -3.84 4.20
N GLY A 48 -1.32 -4.14 3.05
CA GLY A 48 -2.72 -4.59 2.94
C GLY A 48 -2.96 -5.89 3.71
N LEU A 49 -2.05 -6.86 3.58
CA LEU A 49 -2.09 -8.12 4.33
C LEU A 49 -2.00 -7.86 5.84
N TRP A 50 -1.06 -6.99 6.26
CA TRP A 50 -0.88 -6.59 7.64
C TRP A 50 -2.14 -5.93 8.22
N MET A 51 -2.80 -5.07 7.43
CA MET A 51 -4.06 -4.43 7.80
C MET A 51 -5.20 -5.44 7.98
N ASP A 52 -5.32 -6.44 7.10
CA ASP A 52 -6.33 -7.48 7.26
C ASP A 52 -6.12 -8.28 8.56
N PHE A 53 -4.86 -8.60 8.92
CA PHE A 53 -4.58 -9.27 10.20
C PHE A 53 -4.87 -8.42 11.43
N LEU A 54 -4.57 -7.12 11.39
CA LEU A 54 -4.74 -6.21 12.52
C LEU A 54 -6.20 -5.78 12.73
N TRP A 55 -6.89 -5.42 11.65
CA TRP A 55 -8.18 -4.75 11.71
C TRP A 55 -9.37 -5.65 11.37
N LEU A 56 -9.14 -6.77 10.67
CA LEU A 56 -10.17 -7.73 10.31
C LEU A 56 -9.76 -9.14 10.76
N PRO A 57 -9.72 -9.41 12.08
CA PRO A 57 -9.36 -10.73 12.58
C PRO A 57 -10.34 -11.79 12.03
N GLY A 58 -9.81 -12.74 11.27
CA GLY A 58 -10.62 -13.74 10.55
C GLY A 58 -10.87 -13.43 9.07
N ALA A 59 -10.30 -12.35 8.52
CA ALA A 59 -10.38 -11.96 7.11
C ALA A 59 -9.96 -13.03 6.09
N PHE A 60 -9.28 -14.09 6.50
CA PHE A 60 -8.90 -15.18 5.61
C PHE A 60 -9.78 -16.44 5.78
N PHE A 61 -10.55 -16.53 6.85
CA PHE A 61 -11.30 -17.73 7.23
C PHE A 61 -12.82 -17.51 7.27
N SER A 62 -13.28 -16.31 7.60
CA SER A 62 -14.71 -15.99 7.79
C SER A 62 -15.17 -14.75 7.03
N SER A 63 -14.25 -13.90 6.59
CA SER A 63 -14.53 -12.71 5.79
C SER A 63 -13.56 -12.63 4.61
N LEU A 64 -13.70 -11.61 3.76
CA LEU A 64 -12.77 -11.36 2.65
C LEU A 64 -11.66 -10.40 3.12
N PRO A 65 -10.41 -10.59 2.69
CA PRO A 65 -9.29 -9.70 3.01
C PRO A 65 -9.39 -8.38 2.23
N LEU A 66 -10.27 -7.50 2.70
CA LEU A 66 -10.65 -6.26 2.01
C LEU A 66 -9.46 -5.34 1.76
N PHE A 67 -8.52 -5.24 2.72
CA PHE A 67 -7.36 -4.35 2.56
C PHE A 67 -6.34 -4.93 1.58
N THR A 68 -6.17 -6.24 1.54
CA THR A 68 -5.36 -6.92 0.51
C THR A 68 -5.99 -6.75 -0.88
N PHE A 69 -7.31 -6.88 -1.01
CA PHE A 69 -7.99 -6.60 -2.28
C PHE A 69 -7.85 -5.13 -2.71
N ALA A 70 -7.97 -4.19 -1.77
CA ALA A 70 -7.72 -2.78 -2.05
C ALA A 70 -6.26 -2.55 -2.46
N ALA A 71 -5.29 -3.22 -1.83
CA ALA A 71 -3.88 -3.17 -2.20
C ALA A 71 -3.65 -3.68 -3.64
N ILE A 72 -4.30 -4.78 -4.03
CA ILE A 72 -4.28 -5.29 -5.40
C ILE A 72 -4.88 -4.24 -6.36
N ALA A 73 -6.06 -3.71 -6.04
CA ALA A 73 -6.69 -2.69 -6.86
C ALA A 73 -5.80 -1.45 -7.03
N LEU A 74 -5.08 -1.01 -6.00
CA LEU A 74 -4.16 0.12 -6.07
C LEU A 74 -2.91 -0.21 -6.89
N VAL A 75 -2.27 -1.35 -6.65
CA VAL A 75 -1.02 -1.72 -7.33
C VAL A 75 -1.26 -1.88 -8.83
N TRP A 76 -2.33 -2.56 -9.24
CA TRP A 76 -2.60 -2.80 -10.66
C TRP A 76 -3.47 -1.71 -11.30
N GLY A 77 -4.41 -1.11 -10.57
CA GLY A 77 -5.24 -0.02 -11.09
C GLY A 77 -4.44 1.25 -11.38
N PHE A 78 -3.36 1.52 -10.63
CA PHE A 78 -2.45 2.63 -10.92
C PHE A 78 -1.34 2.28 -11.91
N GLU A 79 -1.21 1.02 -12.34
CA GLU A 79 -0.26 0.64 -13.40
C GLU A 79 -0.44 1.45 -14.70
N PRO A 80 -1.65 1.62 -15.28
CA PRO A 80 -1.81 2.47 -16.47
C PRO A 80 -1.43 3.93 -16.20
N LEU A 81 -1.85 4.51 -15.08
CA LEU A 81 -1.52 5.89 -14.69
C LEU A 81 -0.01 6.10 -14.56
N ARG A 82 0.71 5.13 -13.97
CA ARG A 82 2.17 5.19 -13.87
C ARG A 82 2.83 5.20 -15.25
N ARG A 83 2.34 4.37 -16.17
CA ARG A 83 2.87 4.28 -17.53
C ARG A 83 2.59 5.52 -18.37
N GLU A 84 1.53 6.24 -18.07
CA GLU A 84 1.12 7.41 -18.86
C GLU A 84 1.72 8.72 -18.32
N PHE A 85 1.86 8.86 -16.99
CA PHE A 85 2.27 10.13 -16.37
C PHE A 85 3.68 10.12 -15.76
N LEU A 86 4.25 8.94 -15.46
CA LEU A 86 5.50 8.84 -14.68
C LEU A 86 6.64 8.14 -15.43
N THR A 87 6.40 7.67 -16.65
CA THR A 87 7.43 7.28 -17.62
C THR A 87 7.58 8.37 -18.69
N PRO A 88 8.79 8.93 -18.90
CA PRO A 88 9.15 9.53 -20.18
C PRO A 88 9.38 8.46 -21.26
#